data_AF-A0A1Y5E811-F1
#
_entry.id   AF-A0A1Y5E811-F1
#
_cell.length_a   1.000
_cell.length_b   1.000
_cell.length_c   1.000
_cell.angle_alpha   90.00
_cell.angle_beta   90.00
_cell.angle_gamma   90.00
#
_symmetry.space_group_name_H-M   'P 1'
#
loop_
_entity.id
_entity.type
_entity.pdbx_description
1 polymer ?
#
loop_
_entity_poly.entity_id
_entity_poly.type
_entity_poly.pdbx_seq_one_letter_code
_entity_poly.pdbx_strand_id
1 'polypeptide(L)'
;MSLTDLKKGKDSKAKKKNFTIDEFISDAENYAKGAPEIVSELAKNGNVSHKLNLKQAISEAKRYVEMTAIEHQQAVEVKAGVSARVAKPFRRATFTLSEEAIEQLQSLSEGSDLAKSHILRILIDELCNKEQNEQLKKLLQSGIG
;
A
#
# COMPACT_ATOMS: atom_id res chain seq x y z
N MET A 1 3.32 3.93 19.02
CA MET A 1 3.65 4.69 17.79
C MET A 1 5.12 5.10 17.92
N SER A 2 6.02 4.57 17.08
CA SER A 2 7.48 4.79 17.19
C SER A 2 7.88 6.13 16.57
N LEU A 3 8.77 6.90 17.21
CA LEU A 3 9.22 8.23 16.78
C LEU A 3 10.13 8.23 15.53
N THR A 4 10.23 7.09 14.85
CA THR A 4 11.09 6.86 13.67
C THR A 4 10.55 7.47 12.37
N ASP A 5 9.26 7.83 12.32
CA ASP A 5 8.61 8.35 11.10
C ASP A 5 8.75 9.86 10.90
N LEU A 6 9.33 10.58 11.87
CA LEU A 6 9.58 12.02 11.80
C LEU A 6 10.85 12.39 11.01
N LYS A 7 11.48 11.44 10.30
CA LYS A 7 12.57 11.75 9.39
C LYS A 7 12.00 12.35 8.09
N LYS A 8 11.73 13.65 8.16
CA LYS A 8 11.44 14.51 7.00
C LYS A 8 12.59 14.38 5.99
N GLY A 9 12.36 13.57 4.95
CA GLY A 9 13.26 13.41 3.82
C GLY A 9 13.58 14.78 3.21
N LYS A 10 14.83 14.96 2.78
CA LYS A 10 15.39 16.23 2.30
C LYS A 10 14.90 16.60 0.89
N ASP A 11 13.89 15.88 0.38
CA ASP A 11 13.54 15.77 -1.03
C ASP A 11 12.06 16.14 -1.25
N SER A 12 11.69 17.35 -0.86
CA SER A 12 10.72 18.17 -1.58
C SER A 12 10.79 19.58 -1.01
N LYS A 13 11.79 20.34 -1.44
CA LYS A 13 11.71 21.79 -1.32
C LYS A 13 10.62 22.26 -2.28
N ALA A 14 9.35 22.09 -1.91
CA ALA A 14 8.26 22.79 -2.55
C ALA A 14 8.65 24.27 -2.56
N LYS A 15 8.73 24.87 -3.75
CA LYS A 15 9.08 26.28 -3.91
C LYS A 15 8.05 27.07 -3.10
N LYS A 16 8.46 27.61 -1.94
CA LYS A 16 7.62 28.52 -1.17
C LYS A 16 7.29 29.68 -2.10
N LYS A 17 6.00 29.93 -2.33
CA LYS A 17 5.57 31.07 -3.14
C LYS A 17 5.93 32.34 -2.36
N ASN A 18 6.49 33.33 -3.06
CA ASN A 18 6.74 34.63 -2.46
C ASN A 18 5.40 35.33 -2.32
N PHE A 19 4.86 35.33 -1.10
CA PHE A 19 3.60 35.95 -0.76
C PHE A 19 3.82 37.45 -0.55
N THR A 20 3.06 38.28 -1.26
CA THR A 20 3.19 39.75 -1.18
C THR A 20 2.25 40.33 -0.11
N ILE A 21 2.55 41.55 0.35
CA ILE A 21 1.73 42.23 1.36
C ILE A 21 0.30 42.49 0.83
N ASP A 22 0.18 42.88 -0.44
CA ASP A 22 -1.12 43.16 -1.06
C ASP A 22 -1.99 41.90 -1.19
N GLU A 23 -1.36 40.74 -1.42
CA GLU A 23 -2.03 39.43 -1.43
C GLU A 23 -2.57 39.07 -0.04
N PHE A 24 -1.80 39.36 1.03
CA PHE A 24 -2.25 39.16 2.41
C PHE A 24 -3.44 40.03 2.79
N ILE A 25 -3.39 41.31 2.43
CA ILE A 25 -4.44 42.27 2.76
C ILE A 25 -5.74 41.88 2.04
N SER A 26 -5.65 41.54 0.76
CA SER A 26 -6.81 41.13 -0.04
C SER A 26 -7.46 39.85 0.50
N ASP A 27 -6.65 38.85 0.88
CA ASP A 27 -7.15 37.60 1.45
C ASP A 27 -7.81 37.83 2.83
N ALA A 28 -7.20 38.66 3.67
CA ALA A 28 -7.76 39.03 4.97
C ALA A 28 -9.11 39.75 4.84
N GLU A 29 -9.25 40.63 3.85
CA GLU A 29 -10.53 41.28 3.56
C GLU A 29 -11.60 40.30 3.07
N ASN A 30 -11.24 39.39 2.17
CA ASN A 30 -12.16 38.38 1.66
C ASN A 30 -12.62 37.42 2.77
N TYR A 31 -11.72 37.07 3.68
CA TYR A 31 -12.04 36.31 4.88
C TYR A 31 -13.00 37.07 5.81
N ALA A 32 -12.74 38.35 6.07
CA ALA A 32 -13.62 39.19 6.89
C ALA A 32 -15.02 39.35 6.29
N LYS A 33 -15.12 39.35 4.95
CA LYS A 33 -16.39 39.39 4.19
C LYS A 33 -17.07 38.01 4.10
N GLY A 34 -16.44 36.94 4.60
CA GLY A 34 -16.99 35.58 4.58
C GLY A 34 -16.93 34.89 3.21
N ALA A 35 -16.10 35.39 2.29
CA ALA A 35 -15.95 34.86 0.92
C ALA A 35 -14.49 34.46 0.64
N PRO A 36 -13.95 33.43 1.33
CA PRO A 36 -12.57 33.00 1.09
C PRO A 36 -12.42 32.40 -0.32
N GLU A 37 -11.40 32.85 -1.06
CA GLU A 37 -11.08 32.39 -2.41
C GLU A 37 -9.79 31.56 -2.41
N ILE A 38 -9.73 30.48 -3.17
CA ILE A 38 -8.53 29.63 -3.25
C ILE A 38 -7.53 30.29 -4.20
N VAL A 39 -6.62 31.10 -3.66
CA VAL A 39 -5.67 31.92 -4.44
C VAL A 39 -4.46 31.15 -5.00
N SER A 40 -4.50 29.82 -5.08
CA SER A 40 -3.29 29.06 -5.46
C SER A 40 -3.03 28.95 -6.97
N GLU A 41 -3.98 29.27 -7.85
CA GLU A 41 -3.84 28.98 -9.30
C GLU A 41 -4.14 30.15 -10.24
N LEU A 42 -4.69 31.27 -9.75
CA LEU A 42 -5.13 32.37 -10.62
C LEU A 42 -4.00 33.30 -11.11
N ALA A 43 -2.83 33.28 -10.49
CA ALA A 43 -1.84 34.34 -10.69
C ALA A 43 -0.91 34.17 -11.89
N LYS A 44 -1.04 33.13 -12.74
CA LYS A 44 -0.05 32.89 -13.81
C LYS A 44 -0.46 33.24 -15.23
N ASN A 45 -1.73 33.22 -15.61
CA ASN A 45 -2.09 33.47 -17.01
C ASN A 45 -3.32 34.35 -17.09
N GLY A 46 -3.10 35.64 -17.33
CA GLY A 46 -4.15 36.59 -17.69
C GLY A 46 -4.75 36.26 -19.06
N ASN A 47 -5.49 35.16 -19.18
CA ASN A 47 -6.43 34.89 -20.25
C ASN A 47 -7.35 33.70 -19.91
N VAL A 48 -8.66 34.01 -19.92
CA VAL A 48 -9.83 33.12 -19.94
C VAL A 48 -10.20 32.41 -18.63
N SER A 49 -11.18 33.04 -18.00
CA SER A 49 -12.12 32.49 -17.01
C SER A 49 -12.72 31.15 -17.47
N HIS A 50 -12.21 30.04 -16.97
CA HIS A 50 -13.05 28.86 -16.74
C HIS A 50 -13.58 28.95 -15.31
N LYS A 51 -14.62 29.78 -15.11
CA LYS A 51 -15.49 29.68 -13.92
C LYS A 51 -16.15 28.30 -13.98
N LEU A 52 -15.47 27.28 -13.49
CA LEU A 52 -16.12 26.03 -13.12
C LEU A 52 -17.16 26.42 -12.08
N ASN A 53 -18.43 26.33 -12.48
CA ASN A 53 -19.54 26.72 -11.63
C ASN A 53 -19.45 25.89 -10.33
N LEU A 54 -19.75 26.46 -9.16
CA LEU A 54 -19.60 25.78 -7.86
C LEU A 54 -20.25 24.40 -7.84
N LYS A 55 -21.38 24.24 -8.55
CA LYS A 55 -22.07 22.95 -8.72
C LYS A 55 -21.22 21.90 -9.42
N GLN A 56 -20.46 22.30 -10.43
CA GLN A 56 -19.57 21.43 -11.20
C GLN A 56 -18.38 20.99 -10.34
N ALA A 57 -17.75 21.92 -9.62
CA ALA A 57 -16.66 21.61 -8.69
C ALA A 57 -17.10 20.63 -7.58
N ILE A 58 -18.28 20.82 -7.01
CA ILE A 58 -18.85 19.91 -6.00
C ILE A 58 -19.12 18.53 -6.60
N SER A 59 -19.63 18.46 -7.83
CA SER A 59 -19.91 17.18 -8.49
C SER A 59 -18.63 16.39 -8.81
N GLU A 60 -17.57 17.08 -9.23
CA GLU A 60 -16.27 16.47 -9.49
C GLU A 60 -15.63 15.98 -8.18
N ALA A 61 -15.67 16.79 -7.12
CA ALA A 61 -15.18 16.39 -5.80
C ALA A 61 -15.88 15.12 -5.28
N LYS A 62 -17.20 15.01 -5.46
CA LYS A 62 -17.97 13.81 -5.07
C LYS A 62 -17.50 12.57 -5.85
N ARG A 63 -17.29 12.70 -7.16
CA ARG A 63 -16.78 11.59 -7.99
C ARG A 63 -15.37 11.16 -7.58
N TYR A 64 -14.49 12.09 -7.25
CA TYR A 64 -13.15 11.75 -6.75
C TYR A 64 -13.21 10.99 -5.41
N VAL A 65 -14.10 11.37 -4.49
CA VAL A 65 -14.30 10.64 -3.22
C VAL A 65 -14.86 9.23 -3.49
N GLU A 66 -15.76 9.09 -4.45
CA GLU A 66 -16.34 7.79 -4.81
C GLU A 66 -15.33 6.86 -5.50
N MET A 67 -14.53 7.39 -6.42
CA MET A 67 -13.43 6.67 -7.07
C MET A 67 -12.36 6.25 -6.06
N THR A 68 -11.93 7.16 -5.17
CA THR A 68 -10.95 6.84 -4.12
C THR A 68 -11.50 5.85 -3.10
N ALA A 69 -12.80 5.87 -2.78
CA ALA A 69 -13.44 4.87 -1.92
C ALA A 69 -13.42 3.47 -2.55
N ILE A 70 -13.65 3.35 -3.86
CA ILE A 70 -13.59 2.08 -4.59
C ILE A 70 -12.14 1.56 -4.66
N GLU A 71 -11.17 2.44 -4.94
CA GLU A 71 -9.74 2.11 -4.91
C GLU A 71 -9.28 1.69 -3.51
N HIS A 72 -9.77 2.35 -2.46
CA HIS A 72 -9.49 1.97 -1.08
C HIS A 72 -10.18 0.64 -0.70
N GLN A 73 -11.39 0.35 -1.15
CA GLN A 73 -12.03 -0.95 -0.89
C GLN A 73 -11.29 -2.10 -1.57
N GLN A 74 -10.86 -1.93 -2.83
CA GLN A 74 -10.05 -2.94 -3.52
C GLN A 74 -8.63 -3.07 -2.93
N ALA A 75 -8.00 -1.96 -2.53
CA ALA A 75 -6.70 -1.99 -1.87
C ALA A 75 -6.79 -2.53 -0.42
N VAL A 76 -7.91 -2.35 0.28
CA VAL A 76 -8.13 -2.85 1.65
C VAL A 76 -8.47 -4.34 1.64
N GLU A 77 -9.21 -4.87 0.68
CA GLU A 77 -9.45 -6.33 0.59
C GLU A 77 -8.17 -7.10 0.24
N VAL A 78 -7.31 -6.55 -0.63
CA VAL A 78 -6.01 -7.16 -0.96
C VAL A 78 -4.97 -6.95 0.15
N LYS A 79 -5.00 -5.81 0.89
CA LYS A 79 -4.06 -5.54 1.99
C LYS A 79 -4.50 -6.04 3.36
N ALA A 80 -5.78 -6.26 3.65
CA ALA A 80 -6.23 -6.76 4.95
C ALA A 80 -5.87 -8.25 5.13
N GLY A 81 -5.96 -9.05 4.06
CA GLY A 81 -5.54 -10.46 4.08
C GLY A 81 -4.02 -10.65 4.08
N VAL A 82 -3.28 -9.76 3.40
CA VAL A 82 -1.82 -9.90 3.19
C VAL A 82 -1.00 -9.08 4.19
N SER A 83 -1.35 -7.82 4.47
CA SER A 83 -0.55 -6.92 5.32
C SER A 83 -0.56 -7.32 6.81
N ALA A 84 -1.65 -7.91 7.29
CA ALA A 84 -1.71 -8.47 8.66
C ALA A 84 -0.79 -9.71 8.84
N ARG A 85 -0.48 -10.43 7.75
CA ARG A 85 0.45 -11.56 7.74
C ARG A 85 1.91 -11.13 7.56
N VAL A 86 2.17 -10.03 6.85
CA VAL A 86 3.52 -9.54 6.52
C VAL A 86 4.21 -8.81 7.69
N ALA A 87 3.45 -8.29 8.66
CA ALA A 87 4.02 -7.46 9.74
C ALA A 87 4.74 -8.23 10.86
N LYS A 88 4.58 -9.56 10.94
CA LYS A 88 5.22 -10.37 11.98
C LYS A 88 6.48 -11.05 11.43
N PRO A 89 7.63 -10.95 12.10
CA PRO A 89 8.82 -11.68 11.67
C PRO A 89 8.54 -13.19 11.68
N PHE A 90 9.03 -13.91 10.67
CA PHE A 90 8.91 -15.36 10.62
C PHE A 90 9.56 -15.99 11.85
N ARG A 91 8.82 -16.88 12.52
CA ARG A 91 9.39 -17.67 13.62
C ARG A 91 10.38 -18.69 13.08
N ARG A 92 11.53 -18.84 13.75
CA ARG A 92 12.50 -19.89 13.43
C ARG A 92 11.93 -21.24 13.87
N ALA A 93 12.10 -22.26 13.02
CA ALA A 93 11.73 -23.64 13.30
C ALA A 93 12.89 -24.56 12.91
N THR A 94 13.08 -25.64 13.66
CA THR A 94 14.04 -26.70 13.38
C THR A 94 13.29 -27.96 12.99
N PHE A 95 13.61 -28.54 11.85
CA PHE A 95 12.98 -29.75 11.33
C PHE A 95 14.02 -30.85 11.20
N THR A 96 13.63 -32.08 11.50
CA THR A 96 14.39 -33.28 11.22
C THR A 96 13.89 -33.86 9.90
N LEU A 97 14.77 -33.96 8.92
CA LEU A 97 14.48 -34.48 7.57
C LEU A 97 15.41 -35.65 7.27
N SER A 98 14.99 -36.56 6.40
CA SER A 98 15.87 -37.61 5.87
C SER A 98 16.98 -37.01 5.00
N GLU A 99 18.08 -37.75 4.84
CA GLU A 99 19.19 -37.34 3.98
C GLU A 99 18.73 -37.10 2.54
N GLU A 100 17.90 -37.99 2.01
CA GLU A 100 17.29 -37.87 0.68
C GLU A 100 16.47 -36.58 0.52
N ALA A 101 15.67 -36.20 1.53
CA ALA A 101 14.88 -34.98 1.49
C ALA A 101 15.76 -33.71 1.53
N ILE A 102 16.89 -33.77 2.23
CA ILE A 102 17.86 -32.67 2.29
C ILE A 102 18.52 -32.46 0.91
N GLU A 103 18.87 -33.55 0.22
CA GLU A 103 19.45 -33.52 -1.13
C GLU A 103 18.46 -32.99 -2.18
N GLN A 104 17.20 -33.44 -2.12
CA GLN A 104 16.13 -32.94 -2.98
C GLN A 104 15.91 -31.43 -2.76
N LEU A 105 15.92 -30.98 -1.50
CA LEU A 105 15.74 -29.56 -1.19
C LEU A 105 16.95 -28.72 -1.63
N GLN A 106 18.17 -29.27 -1.58
CA GLN A 106 19.38 -28.61 -2.06
C GLN A 106 19.36 -28.45 -3.58
N SER A 107 19.09 -29.52 -4.33
CA SER A 107 19.02 -29.48 -5.80
C SER A 107 17.95 -28.52 -6.31
N LEU A 108 16.78 -28.48 -5.66
CA LEU A 108 15.73 -27.51 -5.97
C LEU A 108 16.17 -26.06 -5.70
N SER A 109 16.91 -25.83 -4.61
CA SER A 109 17.43 -24.51 -4.26
C SER A 109 18.44 -24.01 -5.29
N GLU A 110 19.35 -24.88 -5.73
CA GLU A 110 20.35 -24.56 -6.76
C GLU A 110 19.71 -24.31 -8.13
N GLY A 111 18.68 -25.07 -8.50
CA GLY A 111 18.00 -24.92 -9.79
C GLY A 111 17.05 -23.72 -9.88
N SER A 112 16.49 -23.27 -8.76
CA SER A 112 15.49 -22.18 -8.72
C SER A 112 16.02 -20.84 -8.19
N ASP A 113 17.23 -20.80 -7.65
CA ASP A 113 17.79 -19.65 -6.92
C ASP A 113 16.90 -19.17 -5.75
N LEU A 114 16.06 -20.07 -5.22
CA LEU A 114 15.22 -19.81 -4.05
C LEU A 114 15.87 -20.41 -2.80
N ALA A 115 15.80 -19.68 -1.70
CA ALA A 115 16.22 -20.22 -0.41
C ALA A 115 15.36 -21.42 0.00
N LYS A 116 15.99 -22.44 0.60
CA LYS A 116 15.32 -23.65 1.14
C LYS A 116 14.06 -23.35 1.95
N SER A 117 14.13 -22.36 2.85
CA SER A 117 12.99 -21.94 3.67
C SER A 117 11.84 -21.36 2.84
N HIS A 118 12.15 -20.72 1.71
CA HIS A 118 11.15 -20.15 0.80
C HIS A 118 10.44 -21.25 0.02
N ILE A 119 11.20 -22.22 -0.48
CA ILE A 119 10.66 -23.43 -1.14
C ILE A 119 9.69 -24.15 -0.20
N LEU A 120 10.07 -24.37 1.06
CA LEU A 120 9.19 -24.99 2.06
C LEU A 120 7.89 -24.19 2.26
N ARG A 121 7.93 -22.86 2.28
CA ARG A 121 6.71 -22.04 2.41
C ARG A 121 5.77 -22.25 1.22
N ILE A 122 6.31 -22.22 -0.01
CA ILE A 122 5.52 -22.43 -1.23
C ILE A 122 4.88 -23.82 -1.21
N LEU A 123 5.67 -24.87 -0.92
CA LEU A 123 5.17 -26.24 -0.86
C LEU A 123 4.09 -26.41 0.21
N ILE A 124 4.26 -25.80 1.38
CA ILE A 124 3.27 -25.83 2.46
C ILE A 124 2.00 -25.10 2.03
N ASP A 125 2.11 -23.91 1.42
CA ASP A 125 0.96 -23.14 0.94
C ASP A 125 0.18 -23.91 -0.16
N GLU A 126 0.90 -24.52 -1.12
CA GLU A 126 0.31 -25.34 -2.18
C GLU A 126 -0.40 -26.58 -1.64
N LEU A 127 0.17 -27.23 -0.62
CA LEU A 127 -0.48 -28.34 0.06
C LEU A 127 -1.70 -27.86 0.83
N CYS A 128 -1.58 -26.77 1.59
CA CYS A 128 -2.62 -26.19 2.46
C CYS A 128 -3.86 -25.69 1.69
N ASN A 129 -3.70 -25.25 0.44
CA ASN A 129 -4.81 -24.74 -0.39
C ASN A 129 -5.74 -25.83 -0.94
N LYS A 130 -5.32 -27.10 -0.98
CA LYS A 130 -6.15 -28.25 -1.39
C LYS A 130 -6.98 -28.71 -0.18
N GLU A 131 -8.25 -29.11 -0.34
CA GLU A 131 -9.16 -29.39 0.79
C GLU A 131 -8.53 -30.19 1.95
N GLN A 132 -8.72 -29.71 3.19
CA GLN A 132 -8.11 -30.24 4.42
C GLN A 132 -8.33 -31.76 4.62
N ASN A 133 -9.44 -32.30 4.14
CA ASN A 133 -9.75 -33.74 4.23
C ASN A 133 -8.87 -34.61 3.34
N GLU A 134 -8.47 -34.13 2.15
CA GLU A 134 -7.55 -34.86 1.29
C GLU A 134 -6.12 -34.82 1.82
N GLN A 135 -5.73 -33.69 2.43
CA GLN A 135 -4.42 -33.55 3.07
C GLN A 135 -4.25 -34.56 4.21
N LEU A 136 -5.23 -34.63 5.13
CA LEU A 136 -5.17 -35.56 6.25
C LEU A 136 -5.08 -37.01 5.77
N LYS A 137 -5.86 -37.39 4.75
CA LYS A 137 -5.77 -38.72 4.16
C LYS A 137 -4.39 -39.00 3.54
N LYS A 138 -3.82 -38.05 2.78
CA LYS A 138 -2.50 -38.19 2.17
C LYS A 138 -1.38 -38.28 3.21
N LEU A 139 -1.42 -37.45 4.24
CA LEU A 139 -0.44 -37.46 5.34
C LEU A 139 -0.50 -38.76 6.16
N LEU A 140 -1.71 -39.29 6.40
CA LEU A 140 -1.89 -40.56 7.10
C LEU A 140 -1.52 -41.77 6.23
N GLN A 141 -1.63 -41.66 4.90
CA GLN A 141 -1.26 -42.71 3.96
C GLN A 141 0.24 -42.70 3.60
N SER A 142 0.92 -41.57 3.69
CA SER A 142 2.37 -41.50 3.50
C SER A 142 3.09 -42.14 4.68
N GLY A 143 3.30 -43.45 4.61
CA GLY A 143 4.16 -44.19 5.52
C GLY A 143 5.62 -43.82 5.28
N ILE A 144 6.02 -42.66 5.80
CA ILE A 144 7.42 -42.23 5.87
C ILE A 144 7.78 -42.28 7.35
N GLY A 145 8.43 -43.36 7.75
CA GLY A 145 8.92 -43.64 9.09
C GLY A 145 10.36 -44.10 9.03
#